data_AF-A0A8J3V1N3-F1
#
_entry.id   AF-A0A8J3V1N3-F1
#
_cell.length_a   1.000
_cell.length_b   1.000
_cell.length_c   1.000
_cell.angle_alpha   90.00
_cell.angle_beta   90.00
_cell.angle_gamma   90.00
#
_symmetry.space_group_name_H-M   'P 1'
#
loop_
_entity.id
_entity.type
_entity.pdbx_description
1 polymer ?
#
loop_
_entity_poly.entity_id
_entity_poly.type
_entity_poly.pdbx_seq_one_letter_code
_entity_poly.pdbx_strand_id
1 'polypeptide(L)'
;MTVSAGCGEALAGAARDHLPGDIADVWISLLRPGIRLRHAEEGDQMAGHLGGQPSLPPGVPWPEWEEQGPLAFVACLDCAHLAGVGGLPADGVLSFFYFDGQIDDGDTIVGPWDPGTQAGARVLYVPAGVETSPREAPTGIEPYPRVPLRADLVVTAPPPTHPVVLAAFQADFGTIADHPVSARAFRQALPSSGDIGHRVAGYAAPVQNDVEYEIATTVLGDVEWHDPALQEEAAGWVLLAQFDTDDRAGMMWGDVGALYWLIRLDDLAARRFDRAVFTWQCC
;
A
#
# COMPACT_ATOMS: atom_id res chain seq x y z
N MET A 1 1.86 9.17 -18.41
CA MET A 1 0.55 8.58 -18.05
C MET A 1 -0.46 9.70 -17.91
N THR A 2 -1.60 9.60 -18.59
CA THR A 2 -2.73 10.54 -18.43
C THR A 2 -3.64 9.97 -17.35
N VAL A 3 -4.07 10.78 -16.38
CA VAL A 3 -5.01 10.33 -15.33
C VAL A 3 -6.29 9.85 -16.00
N SER A 4 -6.85 8.71 -15.58
CA SER A 4 -8.20 8.31 -15.98
C SER A 4 -9.20 9.35 -15.49
N ALA A 5 -9.50 10.34 -16.34
CA ALA A 5 -10.36 11.48 -16.02
C ALA A 5 -11.74 11.03 -15.51
N GLY A 6 -12.25 9.91 -16.02
CA GLY A 6 -13.55 9.36 -15.63
C GLY A 6 -13.63 8.90 -14.16
N CYS A 7 -12.51 8.47 -13.55
CA CYS A 7 -12.52 8.02 -12.15
C CYS A 7 -12.64 9.20 -11.18
N GLY A 8 -11.86 10.26 -11.41
CA GLY A 8 -11.94 11.48 -10.60
C GLY A 8 -13.27 12.21 -10.76
N GLU A 9 -13.81 12.27 -11.98
CA GLU A 9 -15.13 12.87 -12.24
C GLU A 9 -16.25 12.09 -11.56
N ALA A 10 -16.20 10.76 -11.55
CA ALA A 10 -17.19 9.93 -10.86
C ALA A 10 -17.16 10.15 -9.33
N LEU A 11 -15.98 10.21 -8.72
CA LEU A 11 -15.82 10.51 -7.29
C LEU A 11 -16.37 11.91 -6.95
N ALA A 12 -16.01 12.92 -7.74
CA ALA A 12 -16.48 14.27 -7.54
C ALA A 12 -18.00 14.43 -7.79
N GLY A 13 -18.55 13.69 -8.75
CA GLY A 13 -20.00 13.63 -8.98
C GLY A 13 -20.74 13.06 -7.78
N ALA A 14 -20.30 11.89 -7.29
CA ALA A 14 -20.90 11.27 -6.11
C ALA A 14 -20.86 12.18 -4.87
N ALA A 15 -19.77 12.92 -4.66
CA ALA A 15 -19.68 13.90 -3.58
C ALA A 15 -20.71 15.04 -3.72
N ARG A 16 -20.84 15.63 -4.91
CA ARG A 16 -21.80 16.73 -5.16
C ARG A 16 -23.27 16.28 -5.06
N ASP A 17 -23.55 15.04 -5.41
CA ASP A 17 -24.90 14.48 -5.39
C ASP A 17 -25.36 14.07 -3.98
N HIS A 18 -24.42 13.72 -3.09
CA HIS A 18 -24.73 13.10 -1.80
C HIS A 18 -24.26 13.87 -0.56
N LEU A 19 -23.43 14.90 -0.70
CA LEU A 19 -22.93 15.72 0.41
C LEU A 19 -23.43 17.17 0.31
N PRO A 20 -23.54 17.90 1.44
CA PRO A 20 -23.68 19.36 1.41
C PRO A 20 -22.54 20.01 0.61
N GLY A 21 -22.82 21.10 -0.11
CA GLY A 21 -21.90 21.65 -1.11
C GLY A 21 -20.52 22.04 -0.55
N ASP A 22 -20.47 22.64 0.63
CA ASP A 22 -19.24 22.98 1.35
C ASP A 22 -18.44 21.74 1.76
N ILE A 23 -19.11 20.71 2.26
CA ILE A 23 -18.49 19.42 2.62
C ILE A 23 -18.00 18.68 1.37
N ALA A 24 -18.76 18.72 0.28
CA ALA A 24 -18.39 18.12 -1.00
C ALA A 24 -17.12 18.77 -1.54
N ASP A 25 -17.04 20.10 -1.55
CA ASP A 25 -15.88 20.83 -2.05
C ASP A 25 -14.62 20.51 -1.23
N VAL A 26 -14.73 20.48 0.10
CA VAL A 26 -13.62 20.07 0.98
C VAL A 26 -13.20 18.64 0.68
N TRP A 27 -14.14 17.68 0.67
CA TRP A 27 -13.81 16.27 0.43
C TRP A 27 -13.20 16.04 -0.96
N ILE A 28 -13.69 16.71 -2.01
CA ILE A 28 -13.14 16.65 -3.37
C ILE A 28 -11.70 17.16 -3.40
N SER A 29 -11.37 18.18 -2.60
CA SER A 29 -10.00 18.71 -2.51
C SER A 29 -9.00 17.72 -1.88
N LEU A 30 -9.50 16.69 -1.17
CA LEU A 30 -8.68 15.64 -0.59
C LEU A 30 -8.38 14.51 -1.58
N LEU A 31 -9.01 14.48 -2.75
CA LEU A 31 -8.73 13.46 -3.76
C LEU A 31 -7.27 13.56 -4.22
N ARG A 32 -6.59 12.41 -4.31
CA ARG A 32 -5.18 12.37 -4.74
C ARG A 32 -4.91 11.27 -5.77
N PRO A 33 -3.96 11.49 -6.70
CA PRO A 33 -3.62 10.48 -7.69
C PRO A 33 -2.99 9.26 -7.03
N GLY A 34 -3.29 8.09 -7.57
CA GLY A 34 -2.71 6.80 -7.18
C GLY A 34 -2.65 5.88 -8.39
N ILE A 35 -2.09 4.70 -8.22
CA ILE A 35 -1.93 3.72 -9.29
C ILE A 35 -2.65 2.45 -8.89
N ARG A 36 -3.51 1.94 -9.78
CA ARG A 36 -4.08 0.60 -9.69
C ARG A 36 -3.18 -0.35 -10.47
N LEU A 37 -2.72 -1.41 -9.83
CA LEU A 37 -2.00 -2.47 -10.52
C LEU A 37 -3.01 -3.54 -10.95
N ARG A 38 -2.99 -3.91 -12.22
CA ARG A 38 -3.84 -4.97 -12.77
C ARG A 38 -2.97 -6.01 -13.43
N HIS A 39 -3.48 -7.24 -13.57
CA HIS A 39 -2.81 -8.22 -14.42
C HIS A 39 -2.66 -7.65 -15.83
N ALA A 40 -1.47 -7.79 -16.38
CA ALA A 40 -1.20 -7.43 -17.76
C ALA A 40 -1.69 -8.54 -18.70
N GLU A 41 -2.25 -8.14 -19.83
CA GLU A 41 -2.61 -8.99 -20.95
C GLU A 41 -1.56 -8.89 -22.06
N GLU A 42 -1.71 -9.70 -23.10
CA GLU A 42 -0.80 -9.65 -24.25
C GLU A 42 -0.87 -8.29 -24.94
N GLY A 43 0.28 -7.63 -25.09
CA GLY A 43 0.40 -6.31 -25.70
C GLY A 43 0.35 -5.13 -24.73
N ASP A 44 0.05 -5.37 -23.44
CA ASP A 44 0.11 -4.32 -22.42
C ASP A 44 1.53 -3.87 -22.11
N GLN A 45 1.67 -2.59 -21.74
CA GLN A 45 2.91 -2.08 -21.16
C GLN A 45 3.04 -2.58 -19.72
N MET A 46 4.03 -3.45 -19.48
CA MET A 46 4.31 -3.98 -18.16
C MET A 46 4.89 -2.90 -17.23
N ALA A 47 4.34 -2.80 -16.04
CA ALA A 47 4.83 -1.93 -14.97
C ALA A 47 5.53 -2.72 -13.84
N GLY A 48 5.52 -4.05 -13.91
CA GLY A 48 6.08 -4.92 -12.89
C GLY A 48 5.53 -6.34 -12.95
N HIS A 49 5.73 -7.10 -11.87
CA HIS A 49 5.06 -8.39 -11.68
C HIS A 49 4.93 -8.77 -10.20
N LEU A 50 3.92 -9.57 -9.89
CA LEU A 50 3.83 -10.35 -8.66
C LEU A 50 4.67 -11.62 -8.80
N GLY A 51 5.22 -12.11 -7.70
CA GLY A 51 5.88 -13.42 -7.60
C GLY A 51 7.01 -13.66 -8.61
N GLY A 52 7.43 -14.92 -8.71
CA GLY A 52 8.57 -15.33 -9.53
C GLY A 52 9.91 -15.05 -8.86
N GLN A 53 10.95 -14.88 -9.67
CA GLN A 53 12.30 -14.61 -9.18
C GLN A 53 12.61 -13.11 -9.24
N PRO A 54 13.03 -12.48 -8.13
CA PRO A 54 13.52 -11.11 -8.18
C PRO A 54 14.86 -11.05 -8.90
N SER A 55 15.15 -9.92 -9.52
CA SER A 55 16.50 -9.58 -9.96
C SER A 55 17.17 -8.72 -8.90
N LEU A 56 18.34 -9.14 -8.43
CA LEU A 56 19.08 -8.46 -7.36
C LEU A 56 20.49 -8.08 -7.83
N PRO A 57 21.06 -6.96 -7.36
CA PRO A 57 22.45 -6.61 -7.66
C PRO A 57 23.45 -7.65 -7.12
N PRO A 58 24.64 -7.78 -7.74
CA PRO A 58 25.73 -8.57 -7.18
C PRO A 58 26.06 -8.12 -5.75
N GLY A 59 26.24 -9.08 -4.84
CA GLY A 59 26.60 -8.82 -3.43
C GLY A 59 25.47 -8.35 -2.52
N VAL A 60 24.27 -8.06 -3.05
CA VAL A 60 23.08 -7.84 -2.21
C VAL A 60 22.53 -9.22 -1.81
N PRO A 61 22.50 -9.56 -0.50
CA PRO A 61 21.96 -10.82 -0.05
C PRO A 61 20.44 -10.87 -0.23
N TRP A 62 19.89 -12.09 -0.23
CA TRP A 62 18.44 -12.26 -0.16
C TRP A 62 17.90 -11.62 1.13
N PRO A 63 16.72 -10.99 1.11
CA PRO A 63 16.09 -10.48 2.32
C PRO A 63 15.77 -11.58 3.34
N GLU A 64 16.29 -11.43 4.55
CA GLU A 64 16.11 -12.37 5.66
C GLU A 64 15.71 -11.60 6.93
N TRP A 65 14.88 -12.23 7.75
CA TRP A 65 14.60 -11.83 9.13
C TRP A 65 15.49 -12.68 10.06
N GLU A 66 16.39 -12.00 10.78
CA GLU A 66 17.42 -12.63 11.62
C GLU A 66 16.81 -13.55 12.68
N GLU A 67 17.21 -14.83 12.67
CA GLU A 67 16.69 -15.95 13.49
C GLU A 67 15.40 -16.62 12.97
N GLN A 68 14.59 -15.95 12.14
CA GLN A 68 13.38 -16.54 11.56
C GLN A 68 13.68 -17.18 10.20
N GLY A 69 14.32 -16.44 9.28
CA GLY A 69 14.76 -16.96 7.98
C GLY A 69 14.44 -16.05 6.78
N PRO A 70 14.52 -16.58 5.55
CA PRO A 70 14.33 -15.81 4.33
C PRO A 70 12.89 -15.32 4.13
N LEU A 71 12.76 -14.11 3.58
CA LEU A 71 11.48 -13.53 3.21
C LEU A 71 11.03 -14.04 1.83
N ALA A 72 9.73 -14.23 1.63
CA ALA A 72 9.15 -14.50 0.32
C ALA A 72 9.15 -13.23 -0.55
N PHE A 73 9.37 -13.39 -1.85
CA PHE A 73 9.28 -12.29 -2.81
C PHE A 73 7.83 -12.05 -3.22
N VAL A 74 7.33 -10.85 -2.94
CA VAL A 74 5.93 -10.47 -3.21
C VAL A 74 5.80 -9.90 -4.61
N ALA A 75 6.54 -8.84 -4.93
CA ALA A 75 6.40 -8.15 -6.20
C ALA A 75 7.63 -7.31 -6.55
N CYS A 76 7.80 -7.01 -7.83
CA CYS A 76 8.64 -5.90 -8.26
C CYS A 76 7.88 -4.95 -9.18
N LEU A 77 8.26 -3.68 -9.11
CA LEU A 77 7.64 -2.58 -9.82
C LEU A 77 8.71 -1.70 -10.46
N ASP A 78 8.56 -1.41 -11.75
CA ASP A 78 9.42 -0.50 -12.49
C ASP A 78 8.94 0.95 -12.29
N CYS A 79 9.75 1.73 -11.61
CA CYS A 79 9.45 3.13 -11.29
C CYS A 79 9.29 4.00 -12.55
N ALA A 80 9.94 3.67 -13.68
CA ALA A 80 9.74 4.41 -14.92
C ALA A 80 8.30 4.34 -15.43
N HIS A 81 7.59 3.26 -15.09
CA HIS A 81 6.18 3.05 -15.39
C HIS A 81 5.22 3.50 -14.28
N LEU A 82 5.75 4.12 -13.22
CA LEU A 82 4.96 4.67 -12.10
C LEU A 82 5.28 6.15 -11.81
N ALA A 83 6.26 6.71 -12.52
CA ALA A 83 6.80 8.04 -12.27
C ALA A 83 5.75 9.15 -12.30
N GLY A 84 5.93 10.14 -11.41
CA GLY A 84 5.07 11.32 -11.33
C GLY A 84 3.83 11.17 -10.46
N VAL A 85 3.63 10.01 -9.81
CA VAL A 85 2.54 9.77 -8.85
C VAL A 85 3.13 9.57 -7.46
N GLY A 86 2.55 10.23 -6.46
CA GLY A 86 2.87 9.98 -5.05
C GLY A 86 4.33 10.24 -4.63
N GLY A 87 5.15 10.90 -5.45
CA GLY A 87 6.58 11.13 -5.14
C GLY A 87 7.48 9.91 -5.42
N LEU A 88 6.99 8.91 -6.15
CA LEU A 88 7.79 7.75 -6.54
C LEU A 88 9.03 8.14 -7.37
N PRO A 89 10.13 7.36 -7.30
CA PRO A 89 11.29 7.57 -8.16
C PRO A 89 10.93 7.65 -9.63
N ALA A 90 11.71 8.41 -10.41
CA ALA A 90 11.52 8.51 -11.86
C ALA A 90 11.98 7.25 -12.62
N ASP A 91 12.84 6.44 -12.00
CA ASP A 91 13.48 5.26 -12.57
C ASP A 91 13.92 4.29 -11.47
N GLY A 92 14.35 3.09 -11.89
CA GLY A 92 14.77 2.00 -11.02
C GLY A 92 13.63 1.03 -10.71
N VAL A 93 13.93 0.03 -9.87
CA VAL A 93 13.00 -1.04 -9.52
C VAL A 93 12.80 -1.06 -8.01
N LEU A 94 11.53 -1.12 -7.58
CA LEU A 94 11.15 -1.44 -6.21
C LEU A 94 10.81 -2.92 -6.12
N SER A 95 11.40 -3.63 -5.17
CA SER A 95 11.14 -5.04 -4.89
C SER A 95 10.66 -5.21 -3.46
N PHE A 96 9.55 -5.92 -3.27
CA PHE A 96 8.86 -6.10 -2.00
C PHE A 96 8.99 -7.54 -1.52
N PHE A 97 9.31 -7.70 -0.23
CA PHE A 97 9.52 -8.99 0.41
C PHE A 97 8.79 -9.04 1.75
N TYR A 98 8.27 -10.22 2.09
CA TYR A 98 7.46 -10.45 3.28
C TYR A 98 7.70 -11.85 3.85
N PHE A 99 7.75 -11.97 5.17
CA PHE A 99 7.78 -13.24 5.89
C PHE A 99 6.36 -13.82 5.95
N ASP A 100 6.05 -14.76 5.07
CA ASP A 100 4.70 -15.29 4.88
C ASP A 100 4.44 -16.62 5.59
N GLY A 101 5.38 -17.05 6.44
CA GLY A 101 5.23 -18.24 7.27
C GLY A 101 5.51 -19.58 6.55
N GLN A 102 6.02 -19.57 5.32
CA GLN A 102 6.32 -20.81 4.57
C GLN A 102 7.28 -21.76 5.30
N ILE A 103 8.19 -21.22 6.11
CA ILE A 103 9.28 -21.98 6.74
C ILE A 103 8.98 -22.44 8.17
N ASP A 104 7.92 -21.92 8.79
CA ASP A 104 7.52 -22.19 10.16
C ASP A 104 6.03 -22.53 10.30
N ASP A 105 5.38 -22.87 9.17
CA ASP A 105 3.96 -23.19 9.08
C ASP A 105 3.05 -22.06 9.61
N GLY A 106 3.50 -20.80 9.53
CA GLY A 106 2.74 -19.62 9.95
C GLY A 106 2.72 -19.37 11.46
N ASP A 107 3.65 -19.96 12.22
CA ASP A 107 3.79 -19.72 13.67
C ASP A 107 4.22 -18.27 13.96
N THR A 108 5.13 -17.72 13.14
CA THR A 108 5.56 -16.33 13.24
C THR A 108 4.75 -15.43 12.33
N ILE A 109 4.25 -14.33 12.89
CA ILE A 109 3.46 -13.35 12.17
C ILE A 109 4.11 -11.97 12.31
N VAL A 110 4.27 -11.27 11.19
CA VAL A 110 4.67 -9.87 11.19
C VAL A 110 3.46 -8.99 11.46
N GLY A 111 3.58 -7.99 12.31
CA GLY A 111 2.46 -7.09 12.53
C GLY A 111 2.77 -5.84 13.31
N PRO A 112 1.80 -4.92 13.38
CA PRO A 112 2.02 -3.61 13.98
C PRO A 112 2.14 -3.63 15.50
N TRP A 113 1.75 -4.73 16.17
CA TRP A 113 1.77 -4.89 17.63
C TRP A 113 3.18 -5.05 18.24
N ASP A 114 4.17 -5.45 17.44
CA ASP A 114 5.55 -5.58 17.89
C ASP A 114 6.50 -5.00 16.83
N PRO A 115 7.16 -3.87 17.13
CA PRO A 115 8.13 -3.25 16.24
C PRO A 115 9.29 -4.18 15.84
N GLY A 116 9.63 -5.16 16.69
CA GLY A 116 10.65 -6.17 16.38
C GLY A 116 10.29 -7.04 15.18
N THR A 117 9.00 -7.17 14.87
CA THR A 117 8.55 -7.97 13.73
C THR A 117 8.75 -7.27 12.39
N GLN A 118 8.96 -5.96 12.36
CA GLN A 118 9.12 -5.19 11.11
C GLN A 118 10.31 -5.66 10.26
N ALA A 119 11.29 -6.36 10.84
CA ALA A 119 12.36 -7.02 10.10
C ALA A 119 11.84 -8.13 9.16
N GLY A 120 10.64 -8.65 9.39
CA GLY A 120 9.92 -9.60 8.55
C GLY A 120 9.34 -9.01 7.26
N ALA A 121 9.49 -7.71 6.99
CA ALA A 121 9.11 -7.10 5.73
C ALA A 121 10.24 -6.22 5.19
N ARG A 122 10.45 -6.22 3.87
CA ARG A 122 11.52 -5.42 3.27
C ARG A 122 11.12 -4.82 1.92
N VAL A 123 11.53 -3.58 1.71
CA VAL A 123 11.51 -2.93 0.39
C VAL A 123 12.95 -2.68 -0.05
N LEU A 124 13.28 -3.12 -1.27
CA LEU A 124 14.55 -2.82 -1.92
C LEU A 124 14.30 -1.86 -3.08
N TYR A 125 15.12 -0.83 -3.17
CA TYR A 125 15.21 0.01 -4.36
C TYR A 125 16.53 -0.23 -5.07
N VAL A 126 16.45 -0.59 -6.34
CA VAL A 126 17.60 -0.75 -7.22
C VAL A 126 17.57 0.39 -8.25
N PRO A 127 18.52 1.34 -8.20
CA PRO A 127 18.59 2.43 -9.18
C PRO A 127 18.73 1.91 -10.62
N ALA A 128 18.19 2.67 -11.58
CA ALA A 128 18.35 2.32 -12.98
C ALA A 128 19.83 2.26 -13.40
N GLY A 129 20.17 1.27 -14.23
CA GLY A 129 21.54 1.05 -14.71
C GLY A 129 22.44 0.26 -13.76
N VAL A 130 21.99 -0.06 -12.54
CA VAL A 130 22.67 -1.04 -11.69
C VAL A 130 22.48 -2.43 -12.29
N GLU A 131 23.57 -3.17 -12.46
CA GLU A 131 23.53 -4.54 -12.96
C GLU A 131 22.80 -5.44 -11.96
N THR A 132 21.89 -6.27 -12.46
CA THR A 132 21.14 -7.24 -11.68
C THR A 132 21.05 -8.57 -12.41
N SER A 133 20.99 -9.66 -11.66
CA SER A 133 20.69 -10.99 -12.20
C SER A 133 19.51 -11.61 -11.45
N PRO A 134 18.69 -12.45 -12.11
CA PRO A 134 17.69 -13.25 -11.43
C PRO A 134 18.31 -14.04 -10.27
N ARG A 135 17.60 -14.10 -9.15
CA ARG A 135 18.03 -14.84 -7.95
C ARG A 135 17.04 -15.96 -7.67
N GLU A 136 17.54 -17.18 -7.55
CA GLU A 136 16.74 -18.30 -7.08
C GLU A 136 16.38 -18.11 -5.60
N ALA A 137 15.16 -18.51 -5.23
CA ALA A 137 14.73 -18.45 -3.85
C ALA A 137 15.59 -19.38 -2.97
N PRO A 138 15.92 -18.98 -1.74
CA PRO A 138 16.61 -19.84 -0.79
C PRO A 138 15.79 -21.10 -0.45
N THR A 139 16.47 -22.12 0.07
CA THR A 139 15.83 -23.33 0.60
C THR A 139 14.72 -22.99 1.59
N GLY A 140 13.55 -23.60 1.41
CA GLY A 140 12.38 -23.39 2.28
C GLY A 140 11.39 -22.35 1.75
N ILE A 141 11.75 -21.58 0.73
CA ILE A 141 10.85 -20.62 0.08
C ILE A 141 10.46 -21.16 -1.30
N GLU A 142 9.17 -21.43 -1.48
CA GLU A 142 8.57 -21.66 -2.79
C GLU A 142 8.16 -20.29 -3.37
N PRO A 143 8.67 -19.90 -4.55
CA PRO A 143 8.28 -18.65 -5.17
C PRO A 143 6.80 -18.66 -5.57
N TYR A 144 6.09 -17.57 -5.27
CA TYR A 144 4.76 -17.33 -5.83
C TYR A 144 4.78 -17.38 -7.37
N PRO A 145 3.72 -17.86 -8.04
CA PRO A 145 3.55 -17.73 -9.48
C PRO A 145 3.83 -16.30 -10.00
N ARG A 146 4.57 -16.20 -11.11
CA ARG A 146 4.85 -14.91 -11.72
C ARG A 146 3.63 -14.38 -12.47
N VAL A 147 3.10 -13.23 -12.04
CA VAL A 147 1.97 -12.57 -12.71
C VAL A 147 2.39 -11.18 -13.19
N PRO A 148 2.52 -10.96 -14.51
CA PRO A 148 2.76 -9.65 -15.10
C PRO A 148 1.71 -8.61 -14.66
N LEU A 149 2.15 -7.39 -14.35
CA LEU A 149 1.29 -6.28 -13.96
C LEU A 149 1.40 -5.11 -14.94
N ARG A 150 0.28 -4.42 -15.17
CA ARG A 150 0.20 -3.09 -15.79
C ARG A 150 -0.25 -2.06 -14.75
N ALA A 151 0.07 -0.80 -14.99
CA ALA A 151 -0.26 0.32 -14.11
C ALA A 151 -1.34 1.22 -14.73
N ASP A 152 -2.44 1.41 -14.02
CA ASP A 152 -3.52 2.33 -14.37
C ASP A 152 -3.52 3.53 -13.43
N LEU A 153 -3.34 4.73 -13.99
CA LEU A 153 -3.42 5.97 -13.20
C LEU A 153 -4.88 6.29 -12.84
N VAL A 154 -5.14 6.35 -11.55
CA VAL A 154 -6.47 6.57 -10.98
C VAL A 154 -6.46 7.76 -10.02
N VAL A 155 -7.66 8.25 -9.69
CA VAL A 155 -7.87 9.16 -8.56
C VAL A 155 -8.38 8.32 -7.39
N THR A 156 -7.79 8.52 -6.22
CA THR A 156 -8.16 7.82 -4.99
C THR A 156 -8.83 8.78 -4.02
N ALA A 157 -9.72 8.23 -3.21
CA ALA A 157 -10.44 8.97 -2.18
C ALA A 157 -10.08 8.43 -0.78
N PRO A 158 -9.97 9.30 0.24
CA PRO A 158 -9.71 8.85 1.60
C PRO A 158 -10.97 8.21 2.20
N PRO A 159 -10.81 7.16 3.02
CA PRO A 159 -11.89 6.70 3.89
C PRO A 159 -12.23 7.76 4.96
N PRO A 160 -13.43 7.74 5.56
CA PRO A 160 -13.91 8.80 6.44
C PRO A 160 -13.02 9.04 7.67
N THR A 161 -12.42 7.99 8.21
CA THR A 161 -11.59 8.02 9.41
C THR A 161 -10.12 8.35 9.13
N HIS A 162 -9.73 8.50 7.87
CA HIS A 162 -8.36 8.77 7.49
C HIS A 162 -7.88 10.09 8.13
N PRO A 163 -6.62 10.19 8.62
CA PRO A 163 -6.12 11.39 9.32
C PRO A 163 -6.37 12.71 8.57
N VAL A 164 -6.20 12.71 7.25
CA VAL A 164 -6.48 13.88 6.39
C VAL A 164 -7.94 14.36 6.43
N VAL A 165 -8.90 13.44 6.55
CA VAL A 165 -10.34 13.77 6.60
C VAL A 165 -10.68 14.32 7.97
N LEU A 166 -10.19 13.67 9.03
CA LEU A 166 -10.35 14.15 10.40
C LEU A 166 -9.78 15.56 10.57
N ALA A 167 -8.57 15.81 10.04
CA ALA A 167 -7.97 17.14 10.05
C ALA A 167 -8.78 18.17 9.23
N ALA A 168 -9.23 17.81 8.03
CA ALA A 168 -9.96 18.72 7.15
C ALA A 168 -11.31 19.18 7.74
N PHE A 169 -11.99 18.30 8.48
CA PHE A 169 -13.27 18.59 9.11
C PHE A 169 -13.16 18.92 10.62
N GLN A 170 -11.95 19.00 11.16
CA GLN A 170 -11.70 19.21 12.60
C GLN A 170 -12.49 18.21 13.46
N ALA A 171 -12.52 16.96 13.02
CA ALA A 171 -13.25 15.86 13.64
C ALA A 171 -12.29 14.87 14.31
N ASP A 172 -12.85 14.03 15.17
CA ASP A 172 -12.24 12.86 15.79
C ASP A 172 -13.05 11.60 15.47
N PHE A 173 -12.62 10.44 15.95
CA PHE A 173 -13.33 9.17 15.70
C PHE A 173 -14.78 9.16 16.20
N GLY A 174 -15.11 9.93 17.25
CA GLY A 174 -16.47 10.00 17.79
C GLY A 174 -17.38 10.87 16.93
N THR A 175 -16.89 12.05 16.55
CA THR A 175 -17.65 13.05 15.80
C THR A 175 -17.73 12.74 14.31
N ILE A 176 -16.70 12.08 13.73
CA ILE A 176 -16.72 11.71 12.31
C ILE A 176 -17.79 10.65 12.01
N ALA A 177 -18.17 9.82 12.98
CA ALA A 177 -19.16 8.76 12.79
C ALA A 177 -20.52 9.31 12.31
N ASP A 178 -20.91 10.49 12.80
CA ASP A 178 -22.14 11.18 12.44
C ASP A 178 -21.96 12.20 11.29
N HIS A 179 -20.72 12.39 10.80
CA HIS A 179 -20.43 13.34 9.72
C HIS A 179 -20.97 12.84 8.37
N PRO A 180 -21.43 13.72 7.46
CA PRO A 180 -21.97 13.32 6.15
C PRO A 180 -21.04 12.45 5.30
N VAL A 181 -19.72 12.59 5.44
CA VAL A 181 -18.73 11.74 4.72
C VAL A 181 -18.73 10.28 5.20
N SER A 182 -19.23 10.02 6.42
CA SER A 182 -19.42 8.67 6.97
C SER A 182 -20.79 8.08 6.61
N ALA A 183 -21.71 8.91 6.10
CA ALA A 183 -23.06 8.49 5.77
C ALA A 183 -23.06 7.32 4.78
N ARG A 184 -23.81 6.26 5.12
CA ARG A 184 -23.91 5.06 4.29
C ARG A 184 -24.29 5.38 2.85
N ALA A 185 -25.23 6.31 2.65
CA ALA A 185 -25.69 6.69 1.31
C ALA A 185 -24.55 7.23 0.44
N PHE A 186 -23.68 8.09 1.00
CA PHE A 186 -22.52 8.60 0.29
C PHE A 186 -21.49 7.49 0.02
N ARG A 187 -21.15 6.69 1.05
CA ARG A 187 -20.17 5.59 0.90
C ARG A 187 -20.59 4.56 -0.15
N GLN A 188 -21.88 4.27 -0.26
CA GLN A 188 -22.42 3.35 -1.26
C GLN A 188 -22.51 3.95 -2.67
N ALA A 189 -22.50 5.28 -2.78
CA ALA A 189 -22.48 5.98 -4.06
C ALA A 189 -21.07 6.08 -4.66
N LEU A 190 -20.02 5.91 -3.84
CA LEU A 190 -18.65 5.88 -4.34
C LEU A 190 -18.43 4.67 -5.26
N PRO A 191 -17.71 4.84 -6.38
CA PRO A 191 -17.43 3.75 -7.29
C PRO A 191 -16.64 2.64 -6.57
N SER A 192 -17.06 1.39 -6.78
CA SER A 192 -16.30 0.24 -6.31
C SER A 192 -14.90 0.23 -6.93
N SER A 193 -13.91 -0.15 -6.14
CA SER A 193 -12.52 -0.30 -6.60
C SER A 193 -12.29 -1.55 -7.50
N GLY A 194 -13.31 -2.37 -7.73
CA GLY A 194 -13.23 -3.64 -8.48
C GLY A 194 -12.59 -4.78 -7.68
N ASP A 195 -12.33 -5.92 -8.36
CA ASP A 195 -12.10 -7.23 -7.73
C ASP A 195 -10.72 -7.44 -7.06
N ILE A 196 -9.62 -6.85 -7.55
CA ILE A 196 -8.27 -7.07 -6.99
C ILE A 196 -7.61 -5.77 -6.55
N GLY A 197 -7.27 -5.68 -5.27
CA GLY A 197 -6.83 -4.54 -4.45
C GLY A 197 -5.43 -3.95 -4.67
N HIS A 198 -4.57 -4.51 -5.53
CA HIS A 198 -3.19 -4.04 -5.69
C HIS A 198 -3.09 -2.56 -6.07
N ARG A 199 -2.32 -1.76 -5.32
CA ARG A 199 -2.17 -0.32 -5.60
C ARG A 199 -0.85 0.26 -5.10
N VAL A 200 -0.48 1.40 -5.65
CA VAL A 200 0.74 2.15 -5.29
C VAL A 200 0.37 3.62 -5.18
N ALA A 201 0.89 4.31 -4.15
CA ALA A 201 0.48 5.67 -3.82
C ALA A 201 -1.05 5.82 -3.68
N GLY A 202 -1.56 7.05 -3.65
CA GLY A 202 -2.97 7.28 -3.38
C GLY A 202 -3.35 6.85 -1.95
N TYR A 203 -4.64 6.67 -1.69
CA TYR A 203 -5.14 6.14 -0.42
C TYR A 203 -5.15 4.61 -0.41
N ALA A 204 -4.78 4.03 0.73
CA ALA A 204 -4.98 2.61 1.00
C ALA A 204 -6.47 2.26 0.87
N ALA A 205 -6.76 1.01 0.50
CA ALA A 205 -8.08 0.42 0.72
C ALA A 205 -7.94 -0.58 1.87
N PRO A 206 -8.01 -0.11 3.13
CA PRO A 206 -7.91 -0.97 4.30
C PRO A 206 -9.05 -1.99 4.32
N VAL A 207 -8.76 -3.19 4.83
CA VAL A 207 -9.75 -4.23 5.11
C VAL A 207 -10.41 -3.98 6.47
N GLN A 208 -9.63 -3.45 7.42
CA GLN A 208 -10.07 -3.17 8.79
C GLN A 208 -10.04 -1.65 9.04
N ASN A 209 -9.16 -1.18 9.93
CA ASN A 209 -9.01 0.24 10.25
C ASN A 209 -8.02 0.92 9.27
N ASP A 210 -7.94 2.25 9.31
CA ASP A 210 -6.95 2.97 8.53
C ASP A 210 -5.52 2.55 8.92
N VAL A 211 -4.79 2.02 7.96
CA VAL A 211 -3.45 1.43 8.16
C VAL A 211 -2.43 2.46 8.64
N GLU A 212 -2.66 3.75 8.39
CA GLU A 212 -1.85 4.85 8.92
C GLU A 212 -1.82 4.84 10.46
N TYR A 213 -2.94 4.52 11.11
CA TYR A 213 -3.01 4.43 12.57
C TYR A 213 -2.28 3.21 13.11
N GLU A 214 -2.38 2.05 12.45
CA GLU A 214 -1.64 0.85 12.86
C GLU A 214 -0.12 1.08 12.81
N ILE A 215 0.37 1.66 11.72
CA ILE A 215 1.78 2.02 11.57
C ILE A 215 2.21 3.04 12.63
N ALA A 216 1.37 4.03 12.92
CA ALA A 216 1.65 4.99 13.96
C ALA A 216 1.77 4.34 15.35
N THR A 217 0.93 3.34 15.67
CA THR A 217 1.09 2.58 16.92
C THR A 217 2.39 1.80 16.97
N THR A 218 2.84 1.20 15.86
CA THR A 218 4.16 0.54 15.79
C THR A 218 5.31 1.50 16.09
N VAL A 219 5.20 2.75 15.65
CA VAL A 219 6.26 3.76 15.79
C VAL A 219 6.28 4.36 17.19
N LEU A 220 5.10 4.67 17.75
CA LEU A 220 4.98 5.30 19.07
C LEU A 220 5.05 4.29 20.22
N GLY A 221 4.72 3.03 19.95
CA GLY A 221 4.57 1.98 20.96
C GLY A 221 3.20 2.00 21.62
N ASP A 222 3.17 1.70 22.93
CA ASP A 222 1.93 1.62 23.74
C ASP A 222 1.31 3.02 23.91
N VAL A 223 0.48 3.41 22.93
CA VAL A 223 -0.25 4.68 22.89
C VAL A 223 -1.76 4.41 22.79
N GLU A 224 -2.52 5.16 23.57
CA GLU A 224 -3.98 5.07 23.55
C GLU A 224 -4.55 5.55 22.21
N TRP A 225 -5.61 4.89 21.73
CA TRP A 225 -6.20 5.18 20.41
C TRP A 225 -6.71 6.63 20.24
N HIS A 226 -7.06 7.28 21.34
CA HIS A 226 -7.57 8.66 21.35
C HIS A 226 -6.49 9.70 21.68
N ASP A 227 -5.22 9.29 21.78
CA ASP A 227 -4.13 10.22 22.02
C ASP A 227 -3.90 11.11 20.78
N PRO A 228 -3.87 12.45 20.92
CA PRO A 228 -3.57 13.35 19.81
C PRO A 228 -2.24 13.05 19.11
N ALA A 229 -1.23 12.53 19.83
CA ALA A 229 0.05 12.15 19.26
C ALA A 229 -0.09 11.03 18.21
N LEU A 230 -1.04 10.11 18.41
CA LEU A 230 -1.30 9.04 17.44
C LEU A 230 -1.86 9.60 16.14
N GLN A 231 -2.77 10.57 16.20
CA GLN A 231 -3.31 11.24 15.01
C GLN A 231 -2.23 12.06 14.27
N GLU A 232 -1.38 12.76 15.01
CA GLU A 232 -0.27 13.52 14.43
C GLU A 232 0.73 12.60 13.72
N GLU A 233 1.09 11.48 14.35
CA GLU A 233 1.99 10.49 13.75
C GLU A 233 1.36 9.83 12.52
N ALA A 234 0.10 9.39 12.60
CA ALA A 234 -0.62 8.76 11.49
C ALA A 234 -0.70 9.68 10.26
N ALA A 235 -0.87 10.99 10.46
CA ALA A 235 -0.91 11.97 9.37
C ALA A 235 0.41 12.08 8.58
N GLY A 236 1.53 11.61 9.14
CA GLY A 236 2.85 11.63 8.51
C GLY A 236 3.10 10.50 7.50
N TRP A 237 2.22 9.50 7.43
CA TRP A 237 2.40 8.32 6.61
C TRP A 237 1.63 8.38 5.29
N VAL A 238 2.26 7.88 4.23
CA VAL A 238 1.59 7.68 2.94
C VAL A 238 1.77 6.25 2.46
N LEU A 239 0.78 5.75 1.72
CA LEU A 239 0.87 4.43 1.11
C LEU A 239 2.01 4.40 0.08
N LEU A 240 2.96 3.49 0.28
CA LEU A 240 3.95 3.12 -0.73
C LEU A 240 3.34 2.09 -1.68
N ALA A 241 2.91 0.95 -1.14
CA ALA A 241 2.30 -0.13 -1.92
C ALA A 241 1.32 -0.93 -1.06
N GLN A 242 0.28 -1.45 -1.72
CA GLN A 242 -0.65 -2.44 -1.18
C GLN A 242 -0.72 -3.61 -2.15
N PHE A 243 -0.58 -4.83 -1.63
CA PHE A 243 -0.73 -6.07 -2.40
C PHE A 243 -1.84 -6.91 -1.79
N ASP A 244 -2.89 -7.14 -2.57
CA ASP A 244 -4.08 -7.88 -2.14
C ASP A 244 -3.88 -9.38 -2.25
N THR A 245 -4.82 -10.14 -1.70
CA THR A 245 -5.00 -11.56 -2.04
C THR A 245 -5.23 -11.68 -3.55
N ASP A 246 -4.57 -12.64 -4.19
CA ASP A 246 -4.59 -12.81 -5.65
C ASP A 246 -4.42 -14.28 -6.04
N ASP A 247 -5.53 -14.90 -6.45
CA ASP A 247 -5.58 -16.29 -6.87
C ASP A 247 -4.62 -16.62 -8.02
N ARG A 248 -4.39 -15.68 -8.95
CA ARG A 248 -3.52 -15.91 -10.11
C ARG A 248 -2.06 -15.94 -9.71
N ALA A 249 -1.70 -15.18 -8.67
CA ALA A 249 -0.38 -15.18 -8.05
C ALA A 249 -0.26 -16.21 -6.92
N GLY A 250 -1.31 -16.97 -6.61
CA GLY A 250 -1.32 -17.91 -5.49
C GLY A 250 -1.13 -17.24 -4.13
N MET A 251 -1.47 -15.96 -3.99
CA MET A 251 -1.29 -15.17 -2.78
C MET A 251 -2.56 -15.17 -1.95
N MET A 252 -2.47 -15.56 -0.68
CA MET A 252 -3.57 -15.55 0.27
C MET A 252 -3.07 -15.01 1.62
N TRP A 253 -3.60 -13.86 2.04
CA TRP A 253 -3.16 -13.19 3.26
C TRP A 253 -4.21 -13.36 4.36
N GLY A 254 -4.05 -14.36 5.22
CA GLY A 254 -5.08 -14.72 6.21
C GLY A 254 -6.41 -15.11 5.55
N ASP A 255 -7.53 -14.59 6.05
CA ASP A 255 -8.85 -14.73 5.41
C ASP A 255 -9.07 -13.59 4.41
N VAL A 256 -8.50 -13.72 3.21
CA VAL A 256 -8.66 -12.78 2.08
C VAL A 256 -8.29 -11.33 2.47
N GLY A 257 -7.07 -11.17 2.95
CA GLY A 257 -6.50 -9.90 3.38
C GLY A 257 -5.63 -9.22 2.33
N ALA A 258 -4.90 -8.20 2.78
CA ALA A 258 -3.93 -7.44 1.99
C ALA A 258 -2.72 -7.02 2.84
N LEU A 259 -1.58 -6.89 2.16
CA LEU A 259 -0.31 -6.38 2.68
C LEU A 259 -0.18 -4.88 2.37
N TYR A 260 0.40 -4.11 3.30
CA TYR A 260 0.59 -2.66 3.16
C TYR A 260 2.00 -2.25 3.56
N TRP A 261 2.64 -1.46 2.71
CA TRP A 261 3.84 -0.71 3.04
C TRP A 261 3.50 0.78 3.03
N LEU A 262 3.83 1.46 4.13
CA LEU A 262 3.72 2.89 4.27
C LEU A 262 5.12 3.51 4.42
N ILE A 263 5.27 4.74 3.98
CA ILE A 263 6.54 5.48 4.06
C ILE A 263 6.27 6.96 4.35
N ARG A 264 7.19 7.66 5.00
CA ARG A 264 7.12 9.12 5.11
C ARG A 264 7.57 9.78 3.80
N LEU A 265 6.99 10.95 3.49
CA LEU A 265 7.32 11.67 2.25
C LEU A 265 8.81 12.06 2.16
N ASP A 266 9.44 12.44 3.28
CA ASP A 266 10.86 12.78 3.32
C ASP A 266 11.74 11.55 3.05
N ASP A 267 11.36 10.38 3.57
CA ASP A 267 12.05 9.11 3.31
C ASP A 267 11.90 8.69 1.86
N LEU A 268 10.71 8.84 1.29
CA LEU A 268 10.44 8.57 -0.11
C LEU A 268 11.26 9.48 -1.03
N ALA A 269 11.27 10.79 -0.76
CA ALA A 269 12.06 11.77 -1.51
C ALA A 269 13.57 11.50 -1.42
N ALA A 270 14.05 11.05 -0.25
CA ALA A 270 15.43 10.66 -0.01
C ALA A 270 15.75 9.22 -0.48
N ARG A 271 14.78 8.49 -1.04
CA ARG A 271 14.90 7.08 -1.50
C ARG A 271 15.34 6.12 -0.38
N ARG A 272 14.95 6.40 0.87
CA ARG A 272 15.22 5.58 2.05
C ARG A 272 14.14 4.51 2.24
N PHE A 273 14.05 3.60 1.29
CA PHE A 273 13.03 2.54 1.30
C PHE A 273 13.21 1.51 2.43
N ASP A 274 14.38 1.48 3.06
CA ASP A 274 14.63 0.78 4.33
C ASP A 274 13.80 1.34 5.51
N ARG A 275 13.18 2.52 5.34
CA ARG A 275 12.31 3.17 6.33
C ARG A 275 10.82 2.96 6.08
N ALA A 276 10.46 2.17 5.07
CA ALA A 276 9.07 1.76 4.90
C ALA A 276 8.65 0.86 6.09
N VAL A 277 7.44 1.06 6.59
CA VAL A 277 6.86 0.29 7.70
C VAL A 277 5.69 -0.52 7.15
N PHE A 278 5.56 -1.73 7.66
CA PHE A 278 4.65 -2.74 7.15
C PHE A 278 3.52 -3.03 8.13
N THR A 279 2.33 -3.24 7.57
CA THR A 279 1.21 -3.90 8.25
C THR A 279 0.47 -4.78 7.25
N TRP A 280 -0.40 -5.65 7.74
CA TRP A 280 -1.33 -6.41 6.94
C TRP A 280 -2.65 -6.55 7.69
N GLN A 281 -3.73 -6.76 6.94
CA GLN A 281 -5.07 -6.90 7.50
C GLN A 281 -5.80 -8.02 6.76
N CYS A 282 -6.66 -8.75 7.44
CA CYS A 282 -7.58 -9.74 6.82
C CYS A 282 -8.98 -9.65 7.44
N CYS A 283 -9.91 -10.41 6.85
CA CYS A 283 -11.30 -10.50 7.33
C CYS A 283 -11.42 -11.23 8.66
#